data_AF-A0A6G3D443-F1
#
_entry.id   AF-A0A6G3D443-F1
#
_cell.length_a   1.000
_cell.length_b   1.000
_cell.length_c   1.000
_cell.angle_alpha   90.00
_cell.angle_beta   90.00
_cell.angle_gamma   90.00
#
_symmetry.space_group_name_H-M   'P 1'
#
loop_
_entity.id
_entity.type
_entity.pdbx_description
1 polymer ?
#
loop_
_entity_poly.entity_id
_entity_poly.type
_entity_poly.pdbx_seq_one_letter_code
_entity_poly.pdbx_strand_id
1 'polypeptide(L)'
;MAKESSVARPNPRPDLNFTPVRNGMDYLSRAVDELTERAGPPSDSDLKYAVLHLQAATEVLLKARLVGEHWSLVFKNPGGATLENFKKGKFESCTIEATLDRLHNIAQVEISPSDRAAIKVLSDDRNALTHYGHTANAFQVEARSARVLSFLLQFITEHLRPMLLAEFAKLVAYDPY
;
A
#
# COMPACT_ATOMS: atom_id res chain seq x y z
N MET A 1 -51.44 -16.78 4.37
CA MET A 1 -50.24 -15.91 4.47
C MET A 1 -49.16 -16.53 3.60
N ALA A 2 -48.89 -15.96 2.43
CA ALA A 2 -47.92 -16.49 1.47
C ALA A 2 -46.51 -16.01 1.83
N LYS A 3 -45.55 -16.94 1.91
CA LYS A 3 -44.12 -16.64 2.00
C LYS A 3 -43.67 -16.07 0.65
N GLU A 4 -43.21 -14.83 0.64
CA GLU A 4 -42.46 -14.29 -0.49
C GLU A 4 -41.14 -15.06 -0.61
N SER A 5 -41.02 -15.83 -1.69
CA SER A 5 -39.75 -16.39 -2.14
C SER A 5 -38.92 -15.26 -2.74
N SER A 6 -37.88 -14.83 -2.02
CA SER A 6 -36.84 -13.94 -2.54
C SER A 6 -36.07 -14.66 -3.66
N VAL A 7 -36.41 -14.38 -4.92
CA VAL A 7 -35.62 -14.80 -6.07
C VAL A 7 -34.40 -13.87 -6.15
N ALA A 8 -33.24 -14.36 -5.73
CA ALA A 8 -31.98 -13.63 -5.86
C ALA A 8 -31.70 -13.34 -7.34
N ARG A 9 -31.60 -12.06 -7.70
CA ARG A 9 -31.19 -11.65 -9.05
C ARG A 9 -29.74 -12.12 -9.28
N PRO A 10 -29.41 -12.76 -10.41
CA PRO A 10 -28.04 -13.14 -10.71
C PRO A 10 -27.16 -11.88 -10.74
N ASN A 11 -26.08 -11.88 -9.97
CA ASN A 11 -25.14 -10.76 -9.90
C ASN A 11 -24.31 -10.72 -11.20
N PRO A 12 -24.43 -9.68 -12.05
CA PRO A 12 -23.76 -9.64 -13.35
C PRO A 12 -22.27 -9.32 -13.25
N ARG A 13 -21.76 -9.00 -12.05
CA ARG A 13 -20.36 -8.65 -11.82
C ARG A 13 -19.73 -9.65 -10.85
N PRO A 14 -18.49 -10.10 -11.11
CA PRO A 14 -17.75 -10.92 -10.15
C PRO A 14 -17.50 -10.12 -8.87
N ASP A 15 -17.40 -10.84 -7.75
CA ASP A 15 -17.02 -10.24 -6.48
C ASP A 15 -15.62 -9.64 -6.54
N LEU A 16 -15.38 -8.59 -5.75
CA LEU A 16 -14.08 -7.95 -5.68
C LEU A 16 -13.06 -8.89 -5.02
N ASN A 17 -11.90 -9.06 -5.66
CA ASN A 17 -10.78 -9.82 -5.12
C ASN A 17 -9.49 -8.99 -5.20
N PHE A 18 -9.24 -8.18 -4.19
CA PHE A 18 -8.02 -7.39 -4.10
C PHE A 18 -7.24 -7.74 -2.84
N THR A 19 -6.14 -8.46 -3.01
CA THR A 19 -5.17 -8.68 -1.93
C THR A 19 -4.42 -7.37 -1.64
N PRO A 20 -3.82 -7.21 -0.45
CA PRO A 20 -3.02 -6.03 -0.13
C PRO A 20 -1.93 -5.75 -1.18
N VAL A 21 -1.22 -6.78 -1.64
CA VAL A 21 -0.20 -6.61 -2.70
C VAL A 21 -0.84 -6.14 -3.99
N ARG A 22 -1.97 -6.73 -4.42
CA ARG A 22 -2.67 -6.30 -5.63
C ARG A 22 -3.13 -4.84 -5.54
N ASN A 23 -3.65 -4.42 -4.39
CA ASN A 23 -4.02 -3.02 -4.13
C ASN A 23 -2.82 -2.09 -4.23
N GLY A 24 -1.73 -2.43 -3.54
CA GLY A 24 -0.51 -1.62 -3.55
C GLY A 24 0.07 -1.46 -4.96
N MET A 25 0.06 -2.52 -5.76
CA MET A 25 0.52 -2.47 -7.15
C MET A 25 -0.44 -1.69 -8.06
N ASP A 26 -1.75 -1.78 -7.86
CA ASP A 26 -2.74 -0.98 -8.62
C ASP A 26 -2.55 0.52 -8.33
N TYR A 27 -2.42 0.90 -7.05
CA TYR A 27 -2.11 2.27 -6.66
C TYR A 27 -0.78 2.75 -7.26
N LEU A 28 0.26 1.91 -7.23
CA LEU A 28 1.55 2.27 -7.82
C LEU A 28 1.43 2.51 -9.32
N SER A 29 0.71 1.64 -10.04
CA SER A 29 0.49 1.80 -11.48
C SER A 29 -0.23 3.11 -11.79
N ARG A 30 -1.27 3.46 -11.02
CA ARG A 30 -1.99 4.73 -11.19
C ARG A 30 -1.12 5.94 -10.89
N ALA A 31 -0.33 5.89 -9.82
CA ALA A 31 0.60 6.96 -9.48
C ALA A 31 1.62 7.20 -10.62
N VAL A 32 2.15 6.13 -11.21
CA VAL A 32 3.05 6.24 -12.37
C VAL A 32 2.31 6.82 -13.57
N ASP A 33 1.10 6.35 -13.87
CA ASP A 33 0.28 6.87 -14.98
C ASP A 33 -0.02 8.37 -14.83
N GLU A 34 -0.20 8.85 -13.60
CA GLU A 34 -0.49 10.25 -13.30
C GLU A 34 0.78 11.12 -13.29
N LEU A 35 1.94 10.54 -12.93
CA LEU A 35 3.25 11.20 -13.03
C LEU A 35 3.80 11.23 -14.46
N THR A 36 3.39 10.28 -15.31
CA THR A 36 3.96 10.10 -16.64
C THR A 36 2.99 10.61 -17.70
N GLU A 37 3.41 11.70 -18.34
CA GLU A 37 2.70 12.37 -19.43
C GLU A 37 2.16 11.38 -20.47
N ARG A 38 0.84 11.24 -20.61
CA ARG A 38 0.25 10.58 -21.78
C ARG A 38 0.13 11.53 -22.99
N ALA A 39 0.29 12.86 -22.80
CA ALA A 39 0.19 13.88 -23.86
C ALA A 39 0.80 15.28 -23.53
N GLY A 40 1.56 15.45 -22.43
CA GLY A 40 2.10 16.72 -21.93
C GLY A 40 2.24 16.70 -20.39
N PRO A 41 2.87 17.73 -19.77
CA PRO A 41 3.20 17.74 -18.33
C PRO A 41 1.99 17.46 -17.44
N PRO A 42 2.18 16.75 -16.30
CA PRO A 42 1.09 16.44 -15.39
C PRO A 42 0.35 17.72 -15.00
N SER A 43 -0.98 17.70 -15.08
CA SER A 43 -1.76 18.80 -14.53
C SER A 43 -1.66 18.84 -13.01
N ASP A 44 -2.03 19.96 -12.38
CA ASP A 44 -2.14 20.06 -10.92
C ASP A 44 -3.02 18.95 -10.33
N SER A 45 -4.05 18.53 -11.06
CA SER A 45 -4.92 17.43 -10.63
C SER A 45 -4.23 16.07 -10.75
N ASP A 46 -3.48 15.84 -11.83
CA ASP A 46 -2.73 14.60 -12.01
C ASP A 46 -1.68 14.47 -10.92
N LEU A 47 -0.92 15.53 -10.64
CA LEU A 47 0.09 15.53 -9.57
C LEU A 47 -0.53 15.29 -8.19
N LYS A 48 -1.71 15.87 -7.92
CA LYS A 48 -2.45 15.61 -6.68
C LYS A 48 -2.82 14.13 -6.54
N TYR A 49 -3.36 13.51 -7.58
CA TYR A 49 -3.72 12.09 -7.53
C TYR A 49 -2.50 11.18 -7.51
N ALA A 50 -1.43 11.56 -8.20
CA ALA A 50 -0.15 10.85 -8.16
C ALA A 50 0.38 10.74 -6.74
N VAL A 51 0.40 11.86 -5.99
CA VAL A 51 0.82 11.88 -4.58
C VAL A 51 -0.09 11.01 -3.72
N LEU A 52 -1.41 11.09 -3.93
CA LEU A 52 -2.39 10.31 -3.17
C LEU A 52 -2.19 8.80 -3.40
N HIS A 53 -2.12 8.38 -4.66
CA HIS A 53 -1.93 6.98 -5.00
C HIS A 53 -0.54 6.47 -4.60
N LEU A 54 0.52 7.28 -4.75
CA LEU A 54 1.86 6.89 -4.34
C LEU A 54 1.96 6.71 -2.82
N GLN A 55 1.32 7.58 -2.03
CA GLN A 55 1.25 7.42 -0.57
C GLN A 55 0.51 6.14 -0.19
N ALA A 56 -0.64 5.87 -0.84
CA ALA A 56 -1.42 4.65 -0.61
C ALA A 56 -0.63 3.39 -0.99
N ALA A 57 0.05 3.40 -2.14
CA ALA A 57 0.93 2.33 -2.58
C ALA A 57 2.06 2.07 -1.57
N THR A 58 2.74 3.13 -1.14
CA THR A 58 3.83 3.06 -0.17
C THR A 58 3.34 2.42 1.13
N GLU A 59 2.25 2.92 1.70
CA GLU A 59 1.72 2.40 2.97
C GLU A 59 1.29 0.93 2.85
N VAL A 60 0.56 0.57 1.80
CA VAL A 60 0.02 -0.77 1.61
C VAL A 60 1.12 -1.79 1.35
N LEU A 61 2.12 -1.47 0.53
CA LEU A 61 3.21 -2.40 0.18
C LEU A 61 4.19 -2.59 1.34
N LEU A 62 4.51 -1.53 2.09
CA LEU A 62 5.30 -1.65 3.33
C LEU A 62 4.59 -2.56 4.35
N LYS A 63 3.28 -2.37 4.53
CA LYS A 63 2.47 -3.23 5.42
C LYS A 63 2.35 -4.66 4.90
N ALA A 64 2.27 -4.86 3.58
CA ALA A 64 2.25 -6.20 3.01
C ALA A 64 3.54 -6.98 3.32
N ARG A 65 4.71 -6.33 3.22
CA ARG A 65 5.98 -6.93 3.67
C ARG A 65 5.94 -7.27 5.16
N LEU A 66 5.37 -6.40 5.99
CA LEU A 66 5.26 -6.61 7.43
C LEU A 66 4.31 -7.76 7.79
N VAL A 67 3.21 -7.95 7.04
CA VAL A 67 2.31 -9.10 7.20
C VAL A 67 3.04 -10.41 6.94
N GLY A 68 3.94 -10.46 5.96
CA GLY A 68 4.75 -11.63 5.68
C GLY A 68 5.78 -11.95 6.77
N GLU A 69 6.07 -11.01 7.67
CA GLU A 69 6.80 -11.29 8.92
C GLU A 69 5.85 -11.91 9.96
N HIS A 70 4.79 -11.17 10.32
CA HIS A 70 3.69 -11.69 11.12
C HIS A 70 2.46 -10.77 11.02
N TRP A 71 1.28 -11.34 10.76
CA TRP A 71 0.04 -10.60 10.53
C TRP A 71 -0.37 -9.66 11.69
N SER A 72 0.01 -9.96 12.94
CA SER A 72 -0.32 -9.09 14.08
C SER A 72 0.43 -7.75 14.04
N LEU A 73 1.54 -7.68 13.29
CA LEU A 73 2.39 -6.48 13.24
C LEU A 73 1.78 -5.33 12.45
N VAL A 74 0.66 -5.52 11.73
CA VAL A 74 -0.07 -4.40 11.13
C VAL A 74 -1.10 -3.76 12.07
N PHE A 75 -1.36 -4.34 13.24
CA PHE A 75 -2.25 -3.74 14.25
C PHE A 75 -1.55 -2.55 14.90
N LYS A 76 -2.28 -1.49 15.24
CA LYS A 76 -1.74 -0.40 16.07
C LYS A 76 -1.12 -0.95 17.35
N ASN A 77 -1.83 -1.86 18.03
CA ASN A 77 -1.33 -2.61 19.19
C ASN A 77 -1.27 -4.13 18.89
N PRO A 78 -0.10 -4.70 18.58
CA PRO A 78 0.05 -6.12 18.28
C PRO A 78 -0.34 -7.07 19.42
N GLY A 79 -0.20 -6.65 20.69
CA GLY A 79 -0.50 -7.49 21.85
C GLY A 79 -1.98 -7.84 22.04
N GLY A 80 -2.88 -7.05 21.43
CA GLY A 80 -4.33 -7.32 21.42
C GLY A 80 -4.83 -7.94 20.11
N ALA A 81 -3.93 -8.35 19.22
CA ALA A 81 -4.30 -8.82 17.90
C ALA A 81 -4.94 -10.22 17.96
N THR A 82 -6.04 -10.40 17.22
CA THR A 82 -6.66 -11.72 17.02
C THR A 82 -6.75 -12.03 15.54
N LEU A 83 -6.57 -13.31 15.19
CA LEU A 83 -6.64 -13.75 13.80
C LEU A 83 -8.03 -13.51 13.19
N GLU A 84 -9.09 -13.60 14.01
CA GLU A 84 -10.45 -13.27 13.59
C GLU A 84 -10.58 -11.80 13.15
N ASN A 85 -10.09 -10.86 13.97
CA ASN A 85 -10.13 -9.44 13.65
C ASN A 85 -9.28 -9.12 12.43
N PHE A 86 -8.12 -9.76 12.29
CA PHE A 86 -7.26 -9.61 11.11
C PHE A 86 -7.99 -10.03 9.83
N LYS A 87 -8.55 -11.25 9.80
CA LYS A 87 -9.28 -11.78 8.63
C LYS A 87 -10.52 -10.97 8.27
N LYS A 88 -11.18 -10.35 9.24
CA LYS A 88 -12.35 -9.47 9.04
C LYS A 88 -11.98 -8.02 8.74
N GLY A 89 -10.69 -7.64 8.78
CA GLY A 89 -10.26 -6.25 8.68
C GLY A 89 -10.77 -5.35 9.82
N LYS A 90 -11.14 -5.93 10.96
CA LYS A 90 -11.75 -5.23 12.11
C LYS A 90 -10.69 -4.83 13.13
N PHE A 91 -9.82 -3.89 12.76
CA PHE A 91 -8.79 -3.36 13.66
C PHE A 91 -8.32 -1.98 13.23
N GLU A 92 -7.75 -1.23 14.17
CA GLU A 92 -6.98 -0.03 13.85
C GLU A 92 -5.59 -0.45 13.38
N SER A 93 -5.22 -0.07 12.16
CA SER A 93 -3.90 -0.34 11.60
C SER A 93 -2.83 0.55 12.26
N CYS A 94 -1.58 0.09 12.27
CA CYS A 94 -0.43 0.93 12.63
C CYS A 94 -0.22 2.07 11.61
N THR A 95 0.46 3.13 12.06
CA THR A 95 0.85 4.26 11.20
C THR A 95 2.00 3.85 10.27
N ILE A 96 2.34 4.70 9.30
CA ILE A 96 3.48 4.47 8.41
C ILE A 96 4.80 4.48 9.21
N GLU A 97 4.94 5.37 10.20
CA GLU A 97 6.13 5.42 11.05
C GLU A 97 6.29 4.14 11.86
N ALA A 98 5.21 3.64 12.48
CA ALA A 98 5.23 2.37 13.19
C ALA A 98 5.48 1.19 12.26
N THR A 99 5.02 1.26 11.01
CA THR A 99 5.33 0.25 9.98
C THR A 99 6.83 0.23 9.68
N LEU A 100 7.42 1.40 9.43
CA LEU A 100 8.86 1.56 9.15
C LEU A 100 9.72 1.11 10.35
N ASP A 101 9.32 1.45 11.59
CA ASP A 101 10.01 0.99 12.80
C ASP A 101 9.98 -0.52 12.95
N ARG A 102 8.84 -1.16 12.64
CA ARG A 102 8.72 -2.62 12.74
C ARG A 102 9.46 -3.32 11.61
N LEU A 103 9.44 -2.76 10.40
CA LEU A 103 10.23 -3.28 9.28
C LEU A 103 11.73 -3.28 9.62
N HIS A 104 12.23 -2.19 10.20
CA HIS A 104 13.63 -2.09 10.62
C HIS A 104 13.94 -2.99 11.82
N ASN A 105 13.25 -2.79 12.94
CA ASN A 105 13.62 -3.43 14.21
C ASN A 105 13.25 -4.92 14.28
N ILE A 106 12.21 -5.37 13.56
CA ILE A 106 11.70 -6.74 13.65
C ILE A 106 12.02 -7.51 12.36
N ALA A 107 11.60 -7.00 11.21
CA ALA A 107 11.79 -7.69 9.93
C ALA A 107 13.20 -7.52 9.34
N GLN A 108 14.09 -6.78 10.04
CA GLN A 108 15.48 -6.52 9.64
C GLN A 108 15.60 -5.96 8.21
N VAL A 109 14.63 -5.14 7.81
CA VAL A 109 14.65 -4.43 6.53
C VAL A 109 15.32 -3.08 6.75
N GLU A 110 16.47 -2.90 6.12
CA GLU A 110 17.19 -1.63 6.16
C GLU A 110 16.45 -0.58 5.33
N ILE A 111 16.16 0.57 5.96
CA ILE A 111 15.54 1.71 5.31
C ILE A 111 16.38 2.93 5.66
N SER A 112 16.97 3.57 4.65
CA SER A 112 17.87 4.69 4.92
C SER A 112 17.12 5.83 5.63
N PRO A 113 17.79 6.60 6.51
CA PRO A 113 17.18 7.80 7.10
C PRO A 113 16.63 8.77 6.05
N SER A 114 17.27 8.81 4.88
CA SER A 114 16.88 9.67 3.77
C SER A 114 15.59 9.22 3.08
N ASP A 115 15.36 7.91 2.96
CA ASP A 115 14.11 7.36 2.43
C ASP A 115 12.98 7.53 3.44
N ARG A 116 13.26 7.29 4.72
CA ARG A 116 12.32 7.55 5.81
C ARG A 116 11.83 9.00 5.82
N ALA A 117 12.75 9.95 5.64
CA ALA A 117 12.44 11.37 5.52
C ALA A 117 11.61 11.66 4.25
N ALA A 118 11.95 11.06 3.11
CA ALA A 118 11.21 11.24 1.85
C ALA A 118 9.75 10.76 1.96
N ILE A 119 9.54 9.58 2.56
CA ILE A 119 8.19 9.02 2.81
C ILE A 119 7.37 9.93 3.73
N LYS A 120 8.01 10.50 4.77
CA LYS A 120 7.35 11.46 5.65
C LYS A 120 6.93 12.71 4.89
N VAL A 121 7.82 13.30 4.09
CA VAL A 121 7.51 14.48 3.28
C VAL A 121 6.35 14.19 2.32
N LEU A 122 6.34 13.03 1.65
CA LEU A 122 5.22 12.64 0.78
C LEU A 122 3.90 12.52 1.56
N SER A 123 3.95 12.00 2.78
CA SER A 123 2.76 11.89 3.65
C SER A 123 2.23 13.27 4.06
N ASP A 124 3.13 14.22 4.33
CA ASP A 124 2.79 15.60 4.65
C ASP A 124 2.21 16.32 3.42
N ASP A 125 2.79 16.15 2.23
CA ASP A 125 2.28 16.68 0.97
C ASP A 125 0.88 16.12 0.65
N ARG A 126 0.67 14.80 0.81
CA ARG A 126 -0.65 14.15 0.67
C ARG A 126 -1.68 14.76 1.61
N ASN A 127 -1.31 14.94 2.89
CA ASN A 127 -2.21 15.50 3.90
C ASN A 127 -2.64 16.93 3.54
N ALA A 128 -1.69 17.76 3.10
CA ALA A 128 -1.97 19.13 2.66
C ALA A 128 -2.90 19.16 1.44
N LEU A 129 -2.58 18.36 0.40
CA LEU A 129 -3.37 18.26 -0.83
C LEU A 129 -4.80 17.73 -0.60
N THR A 130 -4.98 16.88 0.42
CA THR A 130 -6.29 16.27 0.72
C THR A 130 -7.17 17.16 1.59
N HIS A 131 -6.59 17.89 2.55
CA HIS A 131 -7.37 18.52 3.64
C HIS A 131 -7.32 20.04 3.71
N TYR A 132 -6.22 20.68 3.32
CA TYR A 132 -5.99 22.10 3.63
C TYR A 132 -5.71 22.97 2.41
N GLY A 133 -5.55 22.35 1.24
CA GLY A 133 -5.01 23.01 0.06
C GLY A 133 -3.49 23.12 0.17
N HIS A 134 -2.81 22.92 -0.96
CA HIS A 134 -1.35 22.94 -1.01
C HIS A 134 -0.91 23.84 -2.15
N THR A 135 0.02 24.75 -1.87
CA THR A 135 0.56 25.72 -2.84
C THR A 135 2.06 25.51 -3.07
N ALA A 136 2.56 24.30 -2.81
CA ALA A 136 3.95 23.98 -3.14
C ALA A 136 4.18 24.03 -4.64
N ASN A 137 5.43 24.26 -5.01
CA ASN A 137 5.85 24.24 -6.41
C ASN A 137 5.70 22.82 -6.98
N ALA A 138 5.03 22.68 -8.14
CA ALA A 138 4.77 21.40 -8.78
C ALA A 138 6.04 20.57 -8.98
N PHE A 139 7.13 21.16 -9.48
CA PHE A 139 8.41 20.48 -9.67
C PHE A 139 9.00 19.94 -8.35
N GLN A 140 8.77 20.62 -7.23
CA GLN A 140 9.23 20.13 -5.92
C GLN A 140 8.42 18.90 -5.49
N VAL A 141 7.10 18.92 -5.68
CA VAL A 141 6.22 17.80 -5.34
C VAL A 141 6.50 16.60 -6.26
N GLU A 142 6.74 16.85 -7.56
CA GLU A 142 7.17 15.83 -8.52
C GLU A 142 8.51 15.20 -8.10
N ALA A 143 9.54 16.01 -7.81
CA ALA A 143 10.84 15.50 -7.41
C ALA A 143 10.78 14.66 -6.11
N ARG A 144 9.97 15.09 -5.14
CA ARG A 144 9.72 14.32 -3.90
C ARG A 144 8.99 13.02 -4.19
N SER A 145 7.99 13.05 -5.07
CA SER A 145 7.23 11.86 -5.49
C SER A 145 8.15 10.87 -6.23
N ALA A 146 8.98 11.34 -7.16
CA ALA A 146 9.95 10.52 -7.87
C ALA A 146 10.95 9.85 -6.92
N ARG A 147 11.39 10.55 -5.86
CA ARG A 147 12.25 9.97 -4.82
C ARG A 147 11.59 8.79 -4.11
N VAL A 148 10.33 8.95 -3.69
CA VAL A 148 9.60 7.87 -3.02
C VAL A 148 9.26 6.73 -3.99
N LEU A 149 8.95 7.04 -5.25
CA LEU A 149 8.75 6.03 -6.29
C LEU A 149 10.00 5.17 -6.48
N SER A 150 11.18 5.80 -6.59
CA SER A 150 12.46 5.08 -6.69
C SER A 150 12.70 4.17 -5.50
N PHE A 151 12.50 4.68 -4.27
CA PHE A 151 12.57 3.87 -3.06
C PHE A 151 11.62 2.68 -3.12
N LEU A 152 10.36 2.91 -3.49
CA LEU A 152 9.31 1.88 -3.47
C LEU A 152 9.60 0.78 -4.49
N LEU A 153 10.11 1.11 -5.67
CA LEU A 153 10.53 0.13 -6.68
C LEU A 153 11.70 -0.73 -6.19
N GLN A 154 12.68 -0.13 -5.51
CA GLN A 154 13.79 -0.86 -4.89
C GLN A 154 13.28 -1.77 -3.77
N PHE A 155 12.45 -1.24 -2.87
CA PHE A 155 11.84 -1.99 -1.77
C PHE A 155 11.04 -3.20 -2.26
N ILE A 156 10.25 -3.03 -3.33
CA ILE A 156 9.50 -4.14 -3.94
C ILE A 156 10.47 -5.22 -4.42
N THR A 157 11.55 -4.82 -5.10
CA THR A 157 12.52 -5.74 -5.69
C THR A 157 13.32 -6.50 -4.64
N GLU A 158 13.77 -5.81 -3.59
CA GLU A 158 14.70 -6.34 -2.60
C GLU A 158 14.01 -7.03 -1.42
N HIS A 159 12.80 -6.59 -1.04
CA HIS A 159 12.18 -7.05 0.21
C HIS A 159 10.82 -7.71 0.01
N LEU A 160 9.97 -7.18 -0.88
CA LEU A 160 8.63 -7.72 -1.06
C LEU A 160 8.61 -8.93 -2.00
N ARG A 161 9.22 -8.81 -3.18
CA ARG A 161 9.21 -9.86 -4.22
C ARG A 161 9.86 -11.16 -3.73
N PRO A 162 11.04 -11.17 -3.08
CA PRO A 162 11.65 -12.42 -2.61
C PRO A 162 10.78 -13.15 -1.59
N MET A 163 10.15 -12.39 -0.69
CA MET A 163 9.21 -12.94 0.31
C MET A 163 7.99 -13.60 -0.38
N LEU A 164 7.38 -12.94 -1.37
CA LEU A 164 6.24 -13.50 -2.11
C LEU A 164 6.63 -14.75 -2.90
N LEU A 165 7.81 -14.76 -3.52
CA LEU A 165 8.31 -15.93 -4.25
C LEU A 165 8.59 -17.10 -3.30
N ALA A 166 9.12 -16.84 -2.11
CA ALA A 166 9.34 -17.87 -1.10
C ALA A 166 8.00 -18.44 -0.57
N GLU A 167 6.99 -17.60 -0.36
CA GLU A 167 5.64 -18.05 0.02
C GLU A 167 5.00 -18.90 -1.08
N PHE A 168 5.08 -18.45 -2.34
CA PHE A 168 4.59 -19.20 -3.49
C PHE A 168 5.29 -20.56 -3.64
N ALA A 169 6.62 -20.60 -3.50
CA ALA A 169 7.38 -21.83 -3.56
C ALA A 169 6.98 -22.82 -2.45
N LYS A 170 6.68 -22.35 -1.23
CA LYS A 170 6.16 -23.19 -0.14
C LYS A 170 4.79 -23.78 -0.46
N LEU A 171 3.91 -23.01 -1.10
CA LEU A 171 2.58 -23.49 -1.52
C LEU A 171 2.69 -24.57 -2.60
N VAL A 172 3.57 -24.39 -3.59
CA VAL A 172 3.77 -25.38 -4.67
C VAL A 172 4.51 -26.62 -4.18
N ALA A 173 5.49 -26.48 -3.28
CA ALA A 173 6.21 -27.61 -2.71
C ALA A 173 5.35 -28.45 -1.74
N TYR A 174 4.23 -27.91 -1.28
CA TYR A 174 3.25 -28.58 -0.42
C TYR A 174 2.01 -29.04 -1.20
N ASP A 175 2.14 -29.32 -2.51
CA ASP A 175 1.09 -30.00 -3.27
C ASP A 175 1.35 -31.53 -3.27
N PRO A 176 0.76 -32.31 -2.34
CA PRO A 176 0.95 -33.76 -2.26
C PRO A 176 0.03 -34.56 -3.19
N TYR A 177 -0.54 -33.95 -4.24
CA TYR A 177 -1.41 -34.64 -5.20
C TYR A 177 -0.83 -34.69 -6.62
#